data_AF-A0A953PY19-F1
#
_entry.id   AF-A0A953PY19-F1
#
_cell.length_a   1.000
_cell.length_b   1.000
_cell.length_c   1.000
_cell.angle_alpha   90.00
_cell.angle_beta   90.00
_cell.angle_gamma   90.00
#
_symmetry.space_group_name_H-M   'P 1'
#
loop_
_entity.id
_entity.type
_entity.pdbx_description
1 polymer ?
#
loop_
_entity_poly.entity_id
_entity_poly.type
_entity_poly.pdbx_seq_one_letter_code
_entity_poly.pdbx_strand_id
1 'polypeptide(L)' 'MIEPTMKVGDIARIWPETMKVFARYGLDLCCGGVHPLSYAAQKHGFNLEKMLQELNAAVDVPSVAPQR' A
#
# COMPACT_ATOMS: atom_id res chain seq x y z
N MET A 1 -11.20 4.27 0.32
CA MET A 1 -10.23 5.37 0.35
C MET A 1 -9.18 5.02 1.38
N ILE A 2 -7.92 5.01 0.98
CA ILE A 2 -6.79 4.59 1.82
C ILE A 2 -6.22 5.82 2.55
N GLU A 3 -6.00 5.69 3.85
CA GLU A 3 -5.47 6.76 4.70
C GLU A 3 -4.02 6.47 5.16
N PRO A 4 -3.19 7.50 5.38
CA PRO A 4 -1.80 7.34 5.78
C PRO A 4 -1.61 6.76 7.20
N THR A 5 -2.65 6.84 8.03
CA THR A 5 -2.69 6.30 9.40
C THR A 5 -3.00 4.81 9.42
N MET A 6 -3.51 4.25 8.33
CA MET A 6 -3.76 2.82 8.20
C MET A 6 -2.44 2.05 8.14
N LYS A 7 -2.44 0.85 8.71
CA LYS A 7 -1.28 -0.05 8.67
C LYS A 7 -1.15 -0.64 7.27
N VAL A 8 0.08 -0.76 6.79
CA VAL A 8 0.37 -1.37 5.48
C VAL A 8 -0.21 -2.78 5.39
N GLY A 9 -0.13 -3.55 6.48
CA GLY A 9 -0.67 -4.91 6.54
C GLY A 9 -2.19 -4.98 6.46
N ASP A 10 -2.90 -4.02 7.09
CA ASP A 10 -4.36 -3.93 6.99
C ASP A 10 -4.78 -3.53 5.57
N ILE A 11 -4.11 -2.54 4.97
CA ILE A 11 -4.37 -2.10 3.59
C ILE A 11 -4.19 -3.28 2.61
N ALA A 12 -3.06 -3.99 2.69
CA ALA A 12 -2.78 -5.12 1.80
C ALA A 12 -3.75 -6.31 2.00
N ARG A 13 -4.34 -6.43 3.19
CA ARG A 13 -5.31 -7.48 3.53
C ARG A 13 -6.73 -7.14 3.07
N ILE A 14 -7.11 -5.85 3.13
CA ILE A 14 -8.40 -5.36 2.64
C ILE A 14 -8.37 -5.23 1.10
N TRP A 15 -7.25 -4.73 0.55
CA TRP A 15 -7.06 -4.46 -0.87
C TRP A 15 -5.80 -5.14 -1.39
N PRO A 16 -5.85 -6.43 -1.77
CA PRO A 16 -4.68 -7.16 -2.25
C PRO A 16 -4.07 -6.56 -3.52
N GLU A 17 -4.83 -5.80 -4.32
CA GLU A 17 -4.31 -5.07 -5.49
C GLU A 17 -3.20 -4.07 -5.14
N THR A 18 -3.24 -3.52 -3.92
CA THR A 18 -2.25 -2.56 -3.42
C THR A 18 -0.87 -3.20 -3.22
N MET A 19 -0.77 -4.52 -3.09
CA MET A 19 0.52 -5.22 -3.00
C MET A 19 1.43 -4.94 -4.19
N LYS A 20 0.86 -4.77 -5.39
CA LYS A 20 1.64 -4.41 -6.59
C LYS A 20 2.27 -3.03 -6.46
N VAL A 21 1.56 -2.09 -5.81
CA VAL A 21 2.09 -0.75 -5.52
C VAL A 21 3.19 -0.89 -4.48
N PHE A 22 2.96 -1.55 -3.34
CA PHE A 22 3.97 -1.78 -2.31
C PHE A 22 5.27 -2.39 -2.85
N ALA A 23 5.17 -3.41 -3.70
CA ALA A 23 6.32 -4.05 -4.33
C ALA A 23 7.14 -3.08 -5.22
N ARG A 24 6.50 -2.16 -5.95
CA ARG A 24 7.22 -1.14 -6.75
C ARG A 24 8.03 -0.17 -5.90
N TYR A 25 7.57 0.09 -4.69
CA TYR A 25 8.26 0.96 -3.71
C TYR A 25 9.25 0.18 -2.83
N GLY A 26 9.40 -1.13 -3.02
CA GLY A 26 10.30 -1.97 -2.21
C GLY A 26 9.84 -2.15 -0.77
N LEU A 27 8.52 -2.14 -0.56
CA LEU A 27 7.90 -2.20 0.76
C LEU A 27 7.48 -3.64 1.07
N ASP A 28 8.26 -4.29 1.94
CA ASP A 28 7.99 -5.67 2.35
C ASP A 28 7.07 -5.74 3.58
N LEU A 29 5.99 -6.53 3.45
CA LEU A 29 4.99 -6.74 4.50
C LEU A 29 5.56 -7.41 5.75
N CYS A 30 6.74 -8.04 5.63
CA CYS A 30 7.41 -8.75 6.72
C CYS A 30 7.80 -7.84 7.91
N CYS A 31 8.13 -6.57 7.64
CA CYS A 31 8.49 -5.58 8.68
C CYS A 31 7.58 -4.33 8.64
N GLY A 32 7.00 -4.02 7.46
CA GLY A 32 6.12 -2.87 7.25
C GLY A 32 4.68 -3.10 7.71
N GLY A 33 4.23 -4.35 7.87
CA GLY A 33 2.81 -4.67 8.09
C GLY A 33 2.22 -4.13 9.40
N VAL A 34 3.04 -3.94 10.43
CA VAL A 34 2.63 -3.41 11.75
C VAL A 34 2.67 -1.89 11.84
N HIS A 35 3.36 -1.22 10.90
CA HIS A 35 3.55 0.22 10.91
C HIS A 35 2.54 0.92 9.99
N PRO A 36 2.14 2.17 10.32
CA PRO A 36 1.33 2.97 9.43
C PRO A 36 2.10 3.34 8.17
N LEU A 37 1.36 3.58 7.08
CA LEU A 37 1.92 3.95 5.78
C LEU A 37 2.83 5.20 5.88
N SER A 38 2.42 6.19 6.68
CA SER A 38 3.19 7.41 6.94
C SER A 38 4.55 7.15 7.59
N TYR A 39 4.65 6.13 8.44
CA TYR A 39 5.90 5.74 9.06
C TYR A 39 6.83 5.05 8.05
N ALA A 40 6.28 4.14 7.23
CA ALA A 40 7.04 3.52 6.15
C ALA A 40 7.60 4.56 5.16
N ALA A 41 6.81 5.57 4.80
CA ALA A 41 7.21 6.65 3.91
C ALA A 41 8.38 7.45 4.45
N GLN A 42 8.33 7.85 5.72
CA GLN A 42 9.43 8.57 6.36
C GLN A 42 10.69 7.70 6.49
N LYS A 43 10.53 6.42 6.84
CA LYS A 43 11.67 5.52 7.05
C LYS A 43 12.41 5.19 5.74
N HIS A 44 11.68 5.01 4.65
CA HIS A 44 12.26 4.69 3.34
C HIS A 44 12.52 5.94 2.47
N GLY A 45 12.07 7.11 2.90
CA GLY A 45 12.27 8.37 2.18
C GLY A 45 11.48 8.50 0.87
N PHE A 46 10.36 7.79 0.73
CA PHE A 46 9.49 7.93 -0.46
C PHE A 46 8.33 8.90 -0.18
N ASN A 47 7.75 9.42 -1.27
CA ASN A 47 6.65 10.37 -1.17
C ASN A 47 5.33 9.66 -0.82
N LEU A 48 4.85 9.90 0.40
CA LEU A 48 3.59 9.35 0.94
C LEU A 48 2.38 9.75 0.10
N GLU A 49 2.27 11.01 -0.32
CA GLU A 49 1.12 11.50 -1.10
C GLU A 49 1.05 10.79 -2.44
N LYS A 50 2.18 10.68 -3.15
CA LYS A 50 2.25 9.97 -4.43
C LYS A 50 1.82 8.51 -4.27
N MET A 51 2.27 7.87 -3.19
CA MET A 51 1.90 6.49 -2.89
C MET A 51 0.40 6.36 -2.58
N LEU A 52 -0.17 7.26 -1.80
CA LEU A 52 -1.61 7.29 -1.52
C LEU A 52 -2.43 7.47 -2.80
N GLN A 53 -1.99 8.30 -3.73
CA GLN A 53 -2.65 8.45 -5.03
C GLN A 53 -2.61 7.15 -5.83
N GLU A 54 -1.45 6.50 -5.94
CA GLU A 54 -1.30 5.22 -6.65
C GLU A 54 -2.14 4.11 -5.99
N LEU A 55 -2.18 4.08 -4.65
CA LEU A 55 -2.96 3.12 -3.87
C LEU A 55 -4.46 3.32 -4.09
N ASN A 56 -4.95 4.57 -3.98
CA ASN A 56 -6.36 4.86 -4.22
C ASN A 56 -6.74 4.61 -5.68
N ALA A 57 -5.89 4.95 -6.64
CA ALA A 57 -6.11 4.64 -8.05
C ALA A 57 -6.16 3.12 -8.29
N ALA A 58 -5.31 2.34 -7.63
CA ALA A 58 -5.30 0.89 -7.74
C ALA A 58 -6.57 0.23 -7.19
N VAL A 59 -7.20 0.82 -6.17
CA VAL A 59 -8.47 0.35 -5.58
C VAL A 59 -9.70 0.85 -6.34
N ASP A 60 -9.60 2.04 -6.94
CA ASP A 60 -10.68 2.62 -7.75
C ASP A 60 -10.83 1.90 -9.09
N VAL A 61 -9.72 1.43 -9.67
CA VAL A 61 -9.80 0.47 -10.78
C VAL A 61 -10.20 -0.89 -10.20
N PRO A 62 -11.33 -1.50 -10.61
CA PRO A 62 -11.67 -2.85 -10.16
C PRO A 62 -10.62 -3.80 -10.70
N SER A 63 -9.66 -4.19 -9.86
CA SER A 63 -8.59 -5.10 -10.22
C SER A 63 -9.16 -6.51 -10.42
N VAL A 64 -9.70 -6.76 -11.61
CA VAL A 64 -9.86 -8.10 -12.17
C VAL A 64 -8.48 -8.74 -12.25
N ALA A 65 -8.14 -9.57 -11.27
CA ALA A 65 -7.11 -10.58 -11.38
C ALA A 65 -7.70 -11.90 -10.87
N PRO A 66 -7.97 -12.89 -11.75
CA PRO A 66 -8.45 -14.19 -11.34
C PRO A 66 -7.33 -14.92 -10.59
N GLN A 67 -7.61 -15.31 -9.36
CA GLN A 67 -6.74 -16.11 -8.53
C GLN A 67 -6.95 -17.57 -8.97
N ARG A 68 -5.98 -18.11 -9.72
CA ARG A 68 -5.96 -19.50 -10.21
C ARG A 68 -5.66 -20.48 -9.08
#